data_AF-A0A2E6G5D9-F1
#
_entry.id   AF-A0A2E6G5D9-F1
#
_cell.length_a   1.000
_cell.length_b   1.000
_cell.length_c   1.000
_cell.angle_alpha   90.00
_cell.angle_beta   90.00
_cell.angle_gamma   90.00
#
_symmetry.space_group_name_H-M   'P 1'
#
loop_
_entity.id
_entity.type
_entity.pdbx_description
1 polymer ?
#
loop_
_entity_poly.entity_id
_entity_poly.type
_entity_poly.pdbx_seq_one_letter_code
_entity_poly.pdbx_strand_id
1 'polypeptide(L)'
;MNPFPLSLGRLDHYTLLVADADACSRFHMDVLGFGWVREQKVNAGSAPEGEFDMLNHVLHLPGDPSRVVVVTQSLKEGSVFSKYLDAHGPGIHHVAYAVDDLAGAFRHLEEAGIPLTSNRIVHDPLSGLRQVFISREKTGYFMELIERTEVAEEGVFKEGNMAELANSMLSYLGEEEVQEAVPTRVEAELPGTVDAVVSFLSNPGNLPQWTAHQTVMQDAKGQWFERRLVGDVPLSVGVDGNRVRFKWSFDSGAFVVDFNVSAIESGVRVSVPLPEGVTGERAIRTASVITSELILLAASMGAEVESETLLRAREDIGRFHLEVYARPGA
;
A
#
# COMPACT_ATOMS: atom_id res chain seq x y z
N MET A 1 2.15 14.86 30.61
CA MET A 1 2.09 13.41 30.93
C MET A 1 1.88 12.69 29.63
N ASN A 2 2.49 11.52 29.44
CA ASN A 2 2.21 10.70 28.26
C ASN A 2 0.76 10.20 28.36
N PRO A 3 -0.15 10.55 27.42
CA PRO A 3 -1.56 10.17 27.50
C PRO A 3 -1.82 8.71 27.13
N PHE A 4 -0.76 7.94 26.86
CA PHE A 4 -0.84 6.52 26.55
C PHE A 4 -0.53 5.63 27.77
N PRO A 5 -1.12 4.42 27.83
CA PRO A 5 -2.06 3.82 26.87
C PRO A 5 -3.46 4.47 26.90
N LEU A 6 -4.19 4.40 25.77
CA LEU A 6 -5.61 4.76 25.76
C LEU A 6 -6.40 3.80 26.66
N SER A 7 -7.44 4.31 27.33
CA SER A 7 -8.38 3.49 28.09
C SER A 7 -9.41 2.89 27.13
N LEU A 8 -9.14 1.68 26.65
CA LEU A 8 -10.06 0.92 25.80
C LEU A 8 -11.00 0.07 26.63
N GLY A 9 -12.27 0.02 26.22
CA GLY A 9 -13.28 -0.89 26.72
C GLY A 9 -13.22 -2.26 26.06
N ARG A 10 -14.36 -2.97 26.07
CA ARG A 10 -14.49 -4.27 25.39
C ARG A 10 -14.35 -4.08 23.87
N LEU A 11 -13.90 -5.15 23.19
CA LEU A 11 -14.14 -5.31 21.76
C LEU A 11 -15.62 -5.04 21.47
N ASP A 12 -15.95 -4.23 20.47
CA ASP A 12 -17.34 -3.99 20.04
C ASP A 12 -17.72 -4.93 18.91
N HIS A 13 -16.92 -4.90 17.83
CA HIS A 13 -17.06 -5.79 16.68
C HIS A 13 -15.75 -5.90 15.90
N TYR A 14 -15.70 -6.83 14.95
CA TYR A 14 -14.69 -6.80 13.88
C TYR A 14 -15.36 -7.04 12.53
N THR A 15 -14.74 -6.49 11.49
CA THR A 15 -15.27 -6.55 10.13
C THR A 15 -14.30 -7.28 9.22
N LEU A 16 -14.82 -8.26 8.51
CA LEU A 16 -14.12 -8.97 7.44
C LEU A 16 -14.54 -8.36 6.11
N LEU A 17 -13.60 -8.14 5.21
CA LEU A 17 -13.89 -7.82 3.82
C LEU A 17 -13.46 -9.00 2.95
N VAL A 18 -14.41 -9.56 2.20
CA VAL A 18 -14.22 -10.80 1.44
C VAL A 18 -14.85 -10.70 0.05
N ALA A 19 -14.39 -11.56 -0.87
CA ALA A 19 -14.96 -11.64 -2.22
C ALA A 19 -16.38 -12.25 -2.23
N ASP A 20 -16.66 -13.17 -1.29
CA ASP A 20 -17.94 -13.90 -1.19
C ASP A 20 -18.40 -13.94 0.28
N ALA A 21 -19.34 -13.05 0.63
CA ALA A 21 -19.90 -12.95 1.97
C ALA A 21 -20.78 -14.15 2.32
N ASP A 22 -21.45 -14.78 1.35
CA ASP A 22 -22.27 -15.96 1.56
C ASP A 22 -21.43 -17.16 1.98
N ALA A 23 -20.38 -17.48 1.21
CA ALA A 23 -19.47 -18.57 1.50
C ALA A 23 -18.78 -18.38 2.86
N CYS A 24 -18.28 -17.16 3.11
CA CYS A 24 -17.63 -16.81 4.38
C CYS A 24 -18.60 -16.93 5.55
N SER A 25 -19.81 -16.38 5.44
CA SER A 25 -20.81 -16.41 6.53
C SER A 25 -21.30 -17.82 6.82
N ARG A 26 -21.53 -18.65 5.79
CA ARG A 26 -21.89 -20.07 5.98
C ARG A 26 -20.80 -20.83 6.71
N PHE A 27 -19.52 -20.61 6.36
CA PHE A 27 -18.43 -21.24 7.11
C PHE A 27 -18.46 -20.82 8.59
N HIS A 28 -18.66 -19.54 8.88
CA HIS A 28 -18.78 -19.05 10.27
C HIS A 28 -19.96 -19.70 11.00
N MET A 29 -21.13 -19.81 10.37
CA MET A 29 -22.32 -20.38 11.00
C MET A 29 -22.23 -21.90 11.15
N ASP A 30 -21.96 -22.61 10.04
CA ASP A 30 -22.08 -24.07 9.95
C ASP A 30 -20.89 -24.79 10.58
N VAL A 31 -19.69 -24.18 10.54
CA VAL A 31 -18.45 -24.80 11.04
C VAL A 31 -18.05 -24.22 12.39
N LEU A 32 -18.16 -22.89 12.56
CA LEU A 32 -17.67 -22.21 13.76
C LEU A 32 -18.78 -21.87 14.78
N GLY A 33 -20.05 -22.05 14.43
CA GLY A 33 -21.18 -21.86 15.34
C GLY A 33 -21.59 -20.40 15.56
N PHE A 34 -21.29 -19.49 14.62
CA PHE A 34 -21.74 -18.10 14.69
C PHE A 34 -23.26 -18.02 14.50
N GLY A 35 -23.92 -17.08 15.19
CA GLY A 35 -25.36 -16.88 15.07
C GLY A 35 -25.70 -15.87 13.97
N TRP A 36 -26.65 -16.17 13.10
CA TRP A 36 -27.16 -15.17 12.13
C TRP A 36 -27.90 -14.04 12.83
N VAL A 37 -27.61 -12.78 12.46
CA VAL A 37 -28.38 -11.61 12.91
C VAL A 37 -29.22 -11.06 11.77
N ARG A 38 -28.56 -10.59 10.70
CA ARG A 38 -29.22 -9.94 9.56
C ARG A 38 -28.30 -9.78 8.36
N GLU A 39 -28.92 -9.62 7.21
CA GLU A 39 -28.30 -9.06 6.00
C GLU A 39 -28.64 -7.57 5.92
N GLN A 40 -27.69 -6.76 5.46
CA GLN A 40 -27.92 -5.36 5.15
C GLN A 40 -27.16 -4.96 3.89
N LYS A 41 -27.88 -4.36 2.94
CA LYS A 41 -27.28 -3.65 1.82
C LYS A 41 -27.18 -2.18 2.17
N VAL A 42 -26.07 -1.55 1.80
CA VAL A 42 -25.73 -0.19 2.17
C VAL A 42 -25.21 0.52 0.92
N ASN A 43 -25.59 1.79 0.75
CA ASN A 43 -24.91 2.68 -0.16
C ASN A 43 -23.91 3.52 0.65
N ALA A 44 -22.64 3.14 0.57
CA ALA A 44 -21.56 3.83 1.26
C ALA A 44 -21.09 5.10 0.53
N GLY A 45 -21.70 5.44 -0.62
CA GLY A 45 -21.43 6.64 -1.41
C GLY A 45 -20.80 6.38 -2.78
N SER A 46 -20.53 5.13 -3.15
CA SER A 46 -19.97 4.75 -4.46
C SER A 46 -21.03 4.30 -5.47
N ALA A 47 -22.29 4.13 -5.06
CA ALA A 47 -23.41 3.76 -5.94
C ALA A 47 -24.38 4.93 -6.17
N PRO A 48 -25.08 4.98 -7.34
CA PRO A 48 -26.16 5.94 -7.58
C PRO A 48 -27.25 5.87 -6.50
N GLU A 49 -28.02 6.95 -6.37
CA GLU A 49 -29.16 6.99 -5.46
C GLU A 49 -30.14 5.84 -5.75
N GLY A 50 -30.49 5.07 -4.70
CA GLY A 50 -31.35 3.88 -4.80
C GLY A 50 -30.63 2.57 -5.13
N GLU A 51 -29.33 2.60 -5.37
CA GLU A 51 -28.47 1.41 -5.53
C GLU A 51 -27.58 1.18 -4.30
N PHE A 52 -26.91 0.03 -4.25
CA PHE A 52 -26.04 -0.38 -3.13
C PHE A 52 -24.65 -0.78 -3.63
N ASP A 53 -23.60 -0.42 -2.90
CA ASP A 53 -22.21 -0.77 -3.19
C ASP A 53 -21.60 -1.74 -2.17
N MET A 54 -22.33 -2.04 -1.09
CA MET A 54 -21.88 -2.88 0.01
C MET A 54 -22.98 -3.84 0.48
N LEU A 55 -22.59 -5.10 0.72
CA LEU A 55 -23.37 -6.13 1.38
C LEU A 55 -22.72 -6.49 2.71
N ASN A 56 -23.47 -6.47 3.80
CA ASN A 56 -23.05 -6.86 5.13
C ASN A 56 -23.90 -8.02 5.66
N HIS A 57 -23.24 -9.10 6.07
CA HIS A 57 -23.83 -10.14 6.90
C HIS A 57 -23.36 -9.92 8.34
N VAL A 58 -24.29 -9.66 9.25
CA VAL A 58 -24.00 -9.46 10.67
C VAL A 58 -24.25 -10.77 11.40
N LEU A 59 -23.23 -11.23 12.14
CA LEU A 59 -23.24 -12.49 12.85
C LEU A 59 -22.88 -12.26 14.33
N HIS A 60 -23.50 -12.99 15.25
CA HIS A 60 -23.10 -13.04 16.66
C HIS A 60 -21.88 -13.94 16.85
N LEU A 61 -20.95 -13.51 17.71
CA LEU A 61 -19.80 -14.34 18.08
C LEU A 61 -20.27 -15.56 18.90
N PRO A 62 -19.70 -16.76 18.64
CA PRO A 62 -19.88 -17.91 19.52
C PRO A 62 -19.35 -17.59 20.91
N GLY A 63 -20.14 -17.92 21.94
CA GLY A 63 -19.77 -17.70 23.34
C GLY A 63 -19.97 -16.27 23.86
N ASP A 64 -20.11 -15.27 22.99
CA ASP A 64 -20.44 -13.89 23.38
C ASP A 64 -21.39 -13.23 22.35
N PRO A 65 -22.70 -13.54 22.39
CA PRO A 65 -23.67 -12.98 21.46
C PRO A 65 -23.91 -11.49 21.68
N SER A 66 -23.32 -10.86 22.70
CA SER A 66 -23.33 -9.39 22.82
C SER A 66 -22.37 -8.72 21.82
N ARG A 67 -21.56 -9.50 21.09
CA ARG A 67 -20.60 -9.01 20.09
C ARG A 67 -20.94 -9.53 18.71
N VAL A 68 -20.51 -8.77 17.71
CA VAL A 68 -20.81 -9.10 16.32
C VAL A 68 -19.57 -9.12 15.43
N VAL A 69 -19.68 -9.91 14.37
CA VAL A 69 -18.83 -9.88 13.20
C VAL A 69 -19.64 -9.33 12.05
N VAL A 70 -19.04 -8.45 11.29
CA VAL A 70 -19.61 -7.99 10.03
C VAL A 70 -18.82 -8.60 8.89
N VAL A 71 -19.44 -9.47 8.11
CA VAL A 71 -18.84 -10.01 6.88
C VAL A 71 -19.31 -9.14 5.72
N THR A 72 -18.39 -8.38 5.17
CA THR A 72 -18.62 -7.40 4.12
C THR A 72 -18.17 -7.93 2.76
N GLN A 73 -18.98 -7.68 1.74
CA GLN A 73 -18.65 -7.88 0.33
C GLN A 73 -18.96 -6.61 -0.46
N SER A 74 -18.08 -6.26 -1.40
CA SER A 74 -18.36 -5.21 -2.37
C SER A 74 -19.42 -5.67 -3.37
N LEU A 75 -20.43 -4.84 -3.61
CA LEU A 75 -21.45 -5.07 -4.65
C LEU A 75 -21.15 -4.33 -5.96
N LYS A 76 -20.14 -3.44 -5.97
CA LYS A 76 -19.81 -2.60 -7.11
C LYS A 76 -18.30 -2.57 -7.35
N GLU A 77 -17.92 -2.77 -8.61
CA GLU A 77 -16.54 -2.61 -9.06
C GLU A 77 -16.13 -1.12 -9.00
N GLY A 78 -14.89 -0.87 -8.61
CA GLY A 78 -14.36 0.49 -8.38
C GLY A 78 -14.87 1.17 -7.11
N SER A 79 -15.68 0.49 -6.27
CA SER A 79 -16.05 1.01 -4.95
C SER A 79 -14.83 1.07 -4.02
N VAL A 80 -14.95 1.85 -2.95
CA VAL A 80 -13.91 1.90 -1.89
C VAL A 80 -13.57 0.50 -1.35
N PHE A 81 -14.54 -0.41 -1.30
CA PHE A 81 -14.36 -1.77 -0.80
C PHE A 81 -13.71 -2.69 -1.83
N SER A 82 -14.05 -2.59 -3.12
CA SER A 82 -13.35 -3.37 -4.15
C SER A 82 -11.90 -2.92 -4.28
N LYS A 83 -11.64 -1.61 -4.27
CA LYS A 83 -10.29 -1.05 -4.30
C LYS A 83 -9.46 -1.54 -3.11
N TYR A 84 -10.05 -1.59 -1.92
CA TYR A 84 -9.39 -2.16 -0.75
C TYR A 84 -9.04 -3.65 -0.96
N LEU A 85 -9.99 -4.46 -1.46
CA LEU A 85 -9.77 -5.88 -1.73
C LEU A 85 -8.67 -6.10 -2.77
N ASP A 86 -8.62 -5.28 -3.81
CA ASP A 86 -7.58 -5.38 -4.85
C ASP A 86 -6.20 -5.04 -4.27
N ALA A 87 -6.11 -4.00 -3.44
CA ALA A 87 -4.85 -3.55 -2.85
C ALA A 87 -4.33 -4.45 -1.70
N HIS A 88 -5.22 -5.08 -0.94
CA HIS A 88 -4.86 -5.73 0.34
C HIS A 88 -5.31 -7.18 0.47
N GLY A 89 -6.14 -7.67 -0.44
CA GLY A 89 -6.73 -9.00 -0.38
C GLY A 89 -7.84 -9.13 0.66
N PRO A 90 -8.49 -10.30 0.73
CA PRO A 90 -9.54 -10.58 1.72
C PRO A 90 -8.96 -10.75 3.13
N GLY A 91 -9.69 -10.28 4.15
CA GLY A 91 -9.25 -10.40 5.54
C GLY A 91 -9.96 -9.48 6.52
N ILE A 92 -9.33 -9.26 7.68
CA ILE A 92 -9.81 -8.28 8.66
C ILE A 92 -9.62 -6.88 8.08
N HIS A 93 -10.73 -6.19 7.90
CA HIS A 93 -10.76 -4.80 7.45
C HIS A 93 -10.57 -3.85 8.63
N HIS A 94 -11.35 -4.03 9.70
CA HIS A 94 -11.15 -3.29 10.94
C HIS A 94 -11.55 -4.08 12.20
N VAL A 95 -11.03 -3.64 13.34
CA VAL A 95 -11.40 -4.11 14.68
C VAL A 95 -11.80 -2.91 15.53
N ALA A 96 -12.98 -2.97 16.15
CA ALA A 96 -13.54 -1.87 16.91
C ALA A 96 -13.47 -2.10 18.41
N TYR A 97 -13.01 -1.08 19.14
CA TYR A 97 -12.97 -1.05 20.60
C TYR A 97 -13.85 0.05 21.14
N ALA A 98 -14.68 -0.30 22.13
CA ALA A 98 -15.48 0.67 22.86
C ALA A 98 -14.58 1.66 23.61
N VAL A 99 -14.98 2.93 23.69
CA VAL A 99 -14.33 3.95 24.52
C VAL A 99 -15.39 4.81 25.22
N ASP A 100 -15.09 5.22 26.45
CA ASP A 100 -16.00 6.05 27.27
C ASP A 100 -15.85 7.56 27.01
N ASP A 101 -14.70 8.00 26.49
CA ASP A 101 -14.43 9.39 26.07
C ASP A 101 -13.70 9.40 24.73
N LEU A 102 -14.47 9.33 23.64
CA LEU A 102 -13.91 9.34 22.29
C LEU A 102 -13.24 10.68 21.95
N ALA A 103 -13.77 11.79 22.47
CA ALA A 103 -13.20 13.12 22.22
C ALA A 103 -11.80 13.25 22.84
N GLY A 104 -11.61 12.76 24.06
CA GLY A 104 -10.31 12.68 24.71
C GLY A 104 -9.33 11.78 23.97
N ALA A 105 -9.76 10.57 23.60
CA ALA A 105 -8.92 9.64 22.86
C ALA A 105 -8.47 10.22 21.50
N PHE A 106 -9.40 10.85 20.76
CA PHE A 106 -9.11 11.51 19.49
C PHE A 106 -8.03 12.60 19.63
N ARG A 107 -8.18 13.52 20.60
CA ARG A 107 -7.17 14.57 20.85
C ARG A 107 -5.80 13.99 21.19
N HIS A 108 -5.74 12.99 22.06
CA HIS A 108 -4.47 12.37 22.43
C HIS A 108 -3.76 11.70 21.25
N LEU A 109 -4.51 11.10 20.32
CA LEU A 109 -3.96 10.51 19.10
C LEU A 109 -3.43 11.59 18.15
N GLU A 110 -4.17 12.68 17.96
CA GLU A 110 -3.72 13.82 17.15
C GLU A 110 -2.46 14.49 17.70
N GLU A 111 -2.44 14.80 19.01
CA GLU A 111 -1.29 15.43 19.68
C GLU A 111 -0.02 14.57 19.59
N ALA A 112 -0.18 13.25 19.51
CA ALA A 112 0.92 12.30 19.37
C ALA A 112 1.31 11.99 17.91
N GLY A 113 0.63 12.59 16.94
CA GLY A 113 0.87 12.34 15.51
C GLY A 113 0.52 10.90 15.08
N ILE A 114 -0.43 10.25 15.76
CA ILE A 114 -0.93 8.94 15.33
C ILE A 114 -1.93 9.13 14.19
N PRO A 115 -1.71 8.55 13.00
CA PRO A 115 -2.53 8.82 11.82
C PRO A 115 -3.96 8.27 11.98
N LEU A 116 -4.95 9.13 11.73
CA LEU A 116 -6.38 8.83 11.68
C LEU A 116 -6.87 8.90 10.22
N THR A 117 -7.98 8.26 9.89
CA THR A 117 -8.57 8.36 8.53
C THR A 117 -9.37 9.64 8.32
N SER A 118 -9.72 10.35 9.40
CA SER A 118 -10.47 11.60 9.37
C SER A 118 -9.93 12.59 10.39
N ASN A 119 -10.09 13.88 10.10
CA ASN A 119 -9.82 14.99 11.01
C ASN A 119 -11.00 15.32 11.94
N ARG A 120 -12.05 14.49 11.94
CA ARG A 120 -13.21 14.65 12.81
C ARG A 120 -13.77 13.29 13.23
N ILE A 121 -14.47 13.30 14.37
CA ILE A 121 -15.28 12.16 14.82
C ILE A 121 -16.56 12.12 13.99
N VAL A 122 -16.85 10.97 13.38
CA VAL A 122 -18.14 10.70 12.75
C VAL A 122 -19.18 10.55 13.84
N HIS A 123 -20.30 11.25 13.72
CA HIS A 123 -21.34 11.28 14.75
C HIS A 123 -22.72 11.24 14.10
N ASP A 124 -23.53 10.26 14.49
CA ASP A 124 -24.96 10.23 14.20
C ASP A 124 -25.74 10.65 15.46
N PRO A 125 -26.34 11.86 15.48
CA PRO A 125 -27.10 12.34 16.62
C PRO A 125 -28.36 11.52 16.94
N LEU A 126 -28.92 10.79 15.96
CA LEU A 126 -30.16 10.03 16.15
C LEU A 126 -29.91 8.68 16.83
N SER A 127 -28.81 8.00 16.48
CA SER A 127 -28.39 6.78 17.19
C SER A 127 -27.50 7.07 18.39
N GLY A 128 -26.88 8.25 18.44
CA GLY A 128 -25.91 8.59 19.45
C GLY A 128 -24.59 7.81 19.31
N LEU A 129 -24.30 7.33 18.10
CA LEU A 129 -23.09 6.58 17.77
C LEU A 129 -21.98 7.53 17.31
N ARG A 130 -20.81 7.44 17.94
CA ARG A 130 -19.63 8.24 17.61
C ARG A 130 -18.45 7.33 17.29
N GLN A 131 -17.77 7.58 16.18
CA GLN A 131 -16.77 6.66 15.61
C GLN A 131 -15.60 7.41 14.96
N VAL A 132 -14.42 6.79 14.97
CA VAL A 132 -13.26 7.20 14.16
C VAL A 132 -12.38 5.99 13.87
N PHE A 133 -11.75 5.96 12.68
CA PHE A 133 -10.70 4.98 12.38
C PHE A 133 -9.30 5.55 12.58
N ILE A 134 -8.45 4.70 13.16
CA ILE A 134 -6.99 4.83 13.18
C ILE A 134 -6.43 4.11 11.96
N SER A 135 -5.44 4.73 11.31
CA SER A 135 -4.74 4.22 10.15
C SER A 135 -4.19 2.80 10.37
N ARG A 136 -4.23 2.00 9.29
CA ARG A 136 -3.70 0.64 9.26
C ARG A 136 -2.18 0.55 9.11
N GLU A 137 -1.48 1.68 8.90
CA GLU A 137 -0.05 1.70 8.56
C GLU A 137 0.83 0.89 9.52
N LYS A 138 0.51 0.91 10.82
CA LYS A 138 1.27 0.18 11.85
C LYS A 138 0.70 -1.20 12.21
N THR A 139 -0.54 -1.50 11.83
CA THR A 139 -1.31 -2.66 12.33
C THR A 139 -1.72 -3.64 11.24
N GLY A 140 -1.69 -3.24 9.97
CA GLY A 140 -2.15 -4.04 8.84
C GLY A 140 -3.68 -4.03 8.62
N TYR A 141 -4.45 -3.53 9.59
CA TYR A 141 -5.91 -3.35 9.51
C TYR A 141 -6.31 -2.06 10.25
N PHE A 142 -7.45 -1.45 9.92
CA PHE A 142 -7.88 -0.23 10.61
C PHE A 142 -8.34 -0.56 12.05
N MET A 143 -8.05 0.31 13.00
CA MET A 143 -8.66 0.20 14.33
C MET A 143 -9.77 1.21 14.44
N GLU A 144 -10.93 0.82 14.96
CA GLU A 144 -12.03 1.72 15.23
C GLU A 144 -12.13 2.01 16.72
N LEU A 145 -12.30 3.28 17.06
CA LEU A 145 -12.75 3.67 18.39
C LEU A 145 -14.23 4.05 18.28
N ILE A 146 -15.06 3.39 19.08
CA ILE A 146 -16.51 3.55 19.05
C ILE A 146 -17.02 3.94 20.44
N GLU A 147 -17.82 5.00 20.49
CA GLU A 147 -18.51 5.44 21.69
C GLU A 147 -20.01 5.39 21.41
N ARG A 148 -20.71 4.58 22.21
CA ARG A 148 -22.16 4.38 22.18
C ARG A 148 -22.77 5.19 23.32
N THR A 149 -23.62 6.16 23.03
CA THR A 149 -24.42 6.81 24.09
C THR A 149 -25.55 5.88 24.55
N GLU A 150 -26.26 6.23 25.63
CA GLU A 150 -27.28 5.38 26.27
C GLU A 150 -28.44 4.93 25.35
N VAL A 151 -28.62 5.58 24.20
CA VAL A 151 -29.64 5.26 23.18
C VAL A 151 -29.15 4.33 22.07
N ALA A 152 -27.85 4.03 22.02
CA ALA A 152 -27.25 3.18 20.98
C ALA A 152 -27.24 1.70 21.39
N GLU A 153 -27.96 0.85 20.65
CA GLU A 153 -27.94 -0.60 20.85
C GLU A 153 -26.66 -1.25 20.30
N GLU A 154 -26.11 -2.26 20.99
CA GLU A 154 -24.96 -3.05 20.52
C GLU A 154 -25.31 -3.81 19.22
N GLY A 155 -24.38 -3.86 18.26
CA GLY A 155 -24.57 -4.56 16.97
C GLY A 155 -25.46 -3.83 15.94
N VAL A 156 -25.99 -2.65 16.30
CA VAL A 156 -26.71 -1.78 15.38
C VAL A 156 -25.75 -0.75 14.79
N PHE A 157 -25.75 -0.66 13.45
CA PHE A 157 -24.95 0.28 12.66
C PHE A 157 -25.88 1.06 11.73
N LYS A 158 -25.61 2.35 11.53
CA LYS A 158 -26.42 3.25 10.71
C LYS A 158 -25.72 3.55 9.39
N GLU A 159 -26.51 3.55 8.31
CA GLU A 159 -26.02 3.77 6.95
C GLU A 159 -25.25 5.09 6.80
N GLY A 160 -25.73 6.18 7.40
CA GLY A 160 -25.03 7.46 7.39
C GLY A 160 -23.60 7.39 7.96
N ASN A 161 -23.43 6.76 9.13
CA ASN A 161 -22.10 6.58 9.73
C ASN A 161 -21.21 5.68 8.88
N MET A 162 -21.76 4.57 8.35
CA MET A 162 -20.99 3.67 7.49
C MET A 162 -20.52 4.38 6.22
N ALA A 163 -21.36 5.22 5.61
CA ALA A 163 -21.00 6.02 4.45
C ALA A 163 -19.94 7.08 4.79
N GLU A 164 -20.07 7.80 5.90
CA GLU A 164 -19.04 8.78 6.31
C GLU A 164 -17.70 8.13 6.65
N LEU A 165 -17.71 7.00 7.34
CA LEU A 165 -16.50 6.21 7.64
C LEU A 165 -15.88 5.67 6.34
N ALA A 166 -16.68 5.14 5.43
CA ALA A 166 -16.24 4.72 4.09
C ALA A 166 -15.59 5.88 3.32
N ASN A 167 -16.18 7.07 3.36
CA ASN A 167 -15.62 8.25 2.73
C ASN A 167 -14.32 8.73 3.39
N SER A 168 -14.16 8.57 4.71
CA SER A 168 -12.87 8.83 5.37
C SER A 168 -11.76 7.88 4.91
N MET A 169 -12.15 6.68 4.45
CA MET A 169 -11.20 5.73 3.87
C MET A 169 -10.85 6.08 2.42
N LEU A 170 -11.69 6.81 1.68
CA LEU A 170 -11.32 7.31 0.34
C LEU A 170 -10.09 8.21 0.41
N SER A 171 -10.02 9.15 1.35
CA SER A 171 -8.81 9.97 1.53
C SER A 171 -7.57 9.15 1.92
N TYR A 172 -7.76 7.94 2.46
CA TYR A 172 -6.68 7.04 2.84
C TYR A 172 -6.26 6.09 1.71
N LEU A 173 -7.20 5.64 0.89
CA LEU A 173 -6.98 4.78 -0.28
C LEU A 173 -6.45 5.56 -1.50
N GLY A 174 -6.10 6.83 -1.30
CA GLY A 174 -5.85 7.81 -2.34
C GLY A 174 -7.16 8.41 -2.83
N GLU A 175 -7.15 9.72 -3.11
CA GLU A 175 -8.14 10.32 -4.03
C GLU A 175 -8.26 9.41 -5.26
N GLU A 176 -9.38 9.49 -6.01
CA GLU A 176 -9.39 8.95 -7.37
C GLU A 176 -8.04 9.30 -7.99
N GLU A 177 -7.22 8.28 -8.25
CA GLU A 177 -6.06 8.47 -9.10
C GLU A 177 -6.68 9.11 -10.33
N VAL A 178 -6.45 10.42 -10.50
CA VAL A 178 -6.30 11.00 -11.82
C VAL A 178 -5.55 9.91 -12.54
N GLN A 179 -6.18 9.29 -13.54
CA GLN A 179 -5.63 8.16 -14.26
C GLN A 179 -4.30 8.66 -14.82
N GLU A 180 -3.24 8.58 -14.01
CA GLU A 180 -1.92 9.05 -14.36
C GLU A 180 -1.58 8.09 -15.48
N ALA A 181 -1.40 8.66 -16.67
CA ALA A 181 -1.10 7.86 -17.84
C ALA A 181 0.01 6.90 -17.44
N VAL A 182 -0.30 5.59 -17.46
CA VAL A 182 0.59 4.56 -16.93
C VAL A 182 1.98 4.83 -17.50
N PRO A 183 2.96 5.17 -16.65
CA PRO A 183 4.22 5.70 -17.14
C PRO A 183 4.86 4.65 -18.03
N THR A 184 5.20 5.02 -19.26
CA THR A 184 5.88 4.10 -20.19
C THR A 184 7.40 4.20 -20.07
N ARG A 185 7.88 5.25 -19.40
CA ARG A 185 9.29 5.54 -19.13
C ARG A 185 9.42 6.49 -17.94
N VAL A 186 10.61 6.53 -17.36
CA VAL A 186 11.03 7.52 -16.36
C VAL A 186 12.28 8.22 -16.88
N GLU A 187 12.37 9.54 -16.69
CA GLU A 187 13.50 10.34 -17.16
C GLU A 187 14.09 11.18 -16.03
N ALA A 188 15.40 11.39 -16.08
CA ALA A 188 16.10 12.32 -15.21
C ALA A 188 17.20 13.06 -15.99
N GLU A 189 17.51 14.26 -15.53
CA GLU A 189 18.62 15.06 -16.04
C GLU A 189 19.77 15.00 -15.05
N LEU A 190 20.98 14.78 -15.56
CA LEU A 190 22.19 14.63 -14.77
C LEU A 190 23.29 15.52 -15.33
N PRO A 191 24.20 16.04 -14.49
CA PRO A 191 25.38 16.73 -14.97
C PRO A 191 26.34 15.77 -15.68
N GLY A 192 27.24 16.32 -16.48
CA GLY A 192 28.32 15.58 -17.13
C GLY A 192 28.06 15.28 -18.61
N THR A 193 28.74 14.25 -19.12
CA THR A 193 28.70 13.86 -20.54
C THR A 193 28.09 12.47 -20.72
N VAL A 194 27.59 12.20 -21.93
CA VAL A 194 27.03 10.88 -22.29
C VAL A 194 28.06 9.78 -21.99
N ASP A 195 29.32 9.97 -22.39
CA ASP A 195 30.38 8.99 -22.17
C ASP A 195 30.64 8.72 -20.67
N ALA A 196 30.61 9.76 -19.82
CA ALA A 196 30.81 9.59 -18.39
C ALA A 196 29.68 8.78 -17.76
N VAL A 197 28.43 9.06 -18.13
CA VAL A 197 27.24 8.38 -17.60
C VAL A 197 27.15 6.95 -18.10
N VAL A 198 27.39 6.72 -19.40
CA VAL A 198 27.43 5.36 -19.99
C VAL A 198 28.54 4.53 -19.35
N SER A 199 29.74 5.10 -19.18
CA SER A 199 30.85 4.44 -18.51
C SER A 199 30.49 4.05 -17.07
N PHE A 200 29.89 4.97 -16.32
CA PHE A 200 29.47 4.72 -14.93
C PHE A 200 28.40 3.63 -14.83
N LEU A 201 27.37 3.68 -15.69
CA LEU A 201 26.29 2.68 -15.73
C LEU A 201 26.78 1.31 -16.21
N SER A 202 27.78 1.26 -17.10
CA SER A 202 28.26 -0.01 -17.68
C SER A 202 28.99 -0.92 -16.69
N ASN A 203 29.33 -0.42 -15.50
CA ASN A 203 29.98 -1.19 -14.45
C ASN A 203 28.98 -1.57 -13.34
N PRO A 204 28.56 -2.86 -13.23
CA PRO A 204 27.62 -3.29 -12.19
C PRO A 204 28.14 -3.06 -10.77
N GLY A 205 29.46 -2.97 -10.57
CA GLY A 205 30.07 -2.67 -9.27
C GLY A 205 29.78 -1.25 -8.75
N ASN A 206 29.21 -0.39 -9.59
CA ASN A 206 28.74 0.92 -9.18
C ASN A 206 27.31 0.89 -8.62
N LEU A 207 26.51 -0.16 -8.86
CA LEU A 207 25.14 -0.27 -8.31
C LEU A 207 25.11 -0.08 -6.78
N PRO A 208 25.97 -0.75 -5.97
CA PRO A 208 25.98 -0.49 -4.53
C PRO A 208 26.34 0.95 -4.14
N GLN A 209 27.03 1.70 -5.01
CA GLN A 209 27.47 3.07 -4.74
C GLN A 209 26.32 4.07 -4.85
N TRP A 210 25.36 3.85 -5.75
CA TRP A 210 24.22 4.77 -5.92
C TRP A 210 22.90 4.19 -5.42
N THR A 211 22.54 2.94 -5.72
CA THR A 211 21.26 2.36 -5.29
C THR A 211 21.33 1.65 -3.94
N ALA A 212 22.51 1.50 -3.33
CA ALA A 212 22.67 0.60 -2.18
C ALA A 212 22.19 -0.85 -2.45
N HIS A 213 22.20 -1.28 -3.73
CA HIS A 213 21.88 -2.64 -4.15
C HIS A 213 23.00 -3.62 -3.76
N GLN A 214 23.10 -3.94 -2.49
CA GLN A 214 24.22 -4.72 -1.92
C GLN A 214 24.22 -6.21 -2.31
N THR A 215 23.19 -6.67 -3.02
CA THR A 215 23.08 -8.06 -3.45
C THR A 215 23.72 -8.33 -4.83
N VAL A 216 24.11 -7.30 -5.59
CA VAL A 216 24.87 -7.49 -6.83
C VAL A 216 26.33 -7.72 -6.50
N MET A 217 26.82 -8.89 -6.88
CA MET A 217 28.13 -9.41 -6.51
C MET A 217 28.83 -9.98 -7.74
N GLN A 218 30.17 -10.04 -7.67
CA GLN A 218 30.99 -10.69 -8.69
C GLN A 218 31.62 -11.96 -8.12
N ASP A 219 31.59 -13.05 -8.87
CA ASP A 219 32.23 -14.29 -8.47
C ASP A 219 33.74 -14.29 -8.79
N ALA A 220 34.44 -15.36 -8.39
CA ALA A 220 35.87 -15.50 -8.63
C ALA A 220 36.26 -15.59 -10.13
N LYS A 221 35.30 -15.82 -11.02
CA LYS A 221 35.47 -15.87 -12.48
C LYS A 221 35.12 -14.54 -13.15
N GLY A 222 34.74 -13.52 -12.39
CA GLY A 222 34.35 -12.22 -12.90
C GLY A 222 32.88 -12.15 -13.38
N GLN A 223 32.06 -13.17 -13.10
CA GLN A 223 30.66 -13.20 -13.49
C GLN A 223 29.82 -12.44 -12.46
N TRP A 224 28.95 -11.56 -12.95
CA TRP A 224 28.03 -10.80 -12.11
C TRP A 224 26.77 -11.61 -11.85
N PHE A 225 26.27 -11.51 -10.62
CA PHE A 225 25.01 -12.12 -10.22
C PHE A 225 24.35 -11.27 -9.12
N GLU A 226 23.04 -11.40 -9.01
CA GLU A 226 22.26 -10.89 -7.89
C GLU A 226 22.00 -12.03 -6.90
N ARG A 227 22.51 -11.87 -5.68
CA ARG A 227 22.30 -12.82 -4.60
C ARG A 227 20.88 -12.74 -4.06
N ARG A 228 20.22 -13.89 -3.92
CA ARG A 228 18.89 -14.00 -3.28
C ARG A 228 18.89 -15.07 -2.19
N LEU A 229 17.81 -15.13 -1.42
CA LEU A 229 17.64 -16.16 -0.39
C LEU A 229 17.54 -17.57 -1.00
N VAL A 230 16.98 -17.69 -2.20
CA VAL A 230 16.73 -18.99 -2.86
C VAL A 230 17.22 -18.90 -4.30
N GLY A 231 18.48 -19.25 -4.56
CA GLY A 231 19.09 -19.24 -5.89
C GLY A 231 19.63 -17.86 -6.28
N ASP A 232 20.88 -17.82 -6.75
CA ASP A 232 21.48 -16.57 -7.27
C ASP A 232 21.03 -16.36 -8.72
N VAL A 233 20.83 -15.10 -9.13
CA VAL A 233 20.37 -14.75 -10.48
C VAL A 233 21.53 -14.19 -11.31
N PRO A 234 21.92 -14.84 -12.43
CA PRO A 234 22.96 -14.30 -13.30
C PRO A 234 22.60 -12.91 -13.85
N LEU A 235 23.54 -11.98 -13.74
CA LEU A 235 23.42 -10.60 -14.22
C LEU A 235 24.44 -10.36 -15.34
N SER A 236 23.99 -9.74 -16.42
CA SER A 236 24.87 -9.26 -17.49
C SER A 236 24.55 -7.81 -17.84
N VAL A 237 25.57 -7.04 -18.17
CA VAL A 237 25.43 -5.66 -18.65
C VAL A 237 26.05 -5.53 -20.03
N GLY A 238 25.27 -4.97 -20.96
CA GLY A 238 25.71 -4.69 -22.32
C GLY A 238 25.60 -3.20 -22.65
N VAL A 239 26.48 -2.72 -23.53
CA VAL A 239 26.45 -1.34 -24.02
C VAL A 239 26.27 -1.37 -25.54
N ASP A 240 25.30 -0.61 -26.05
CA ASP A 240 25.04 -0.42 -27.47
C ASP A 240 24.85 1.07 -27.76
N GLY A 241 25.91 1.72 -28.27
CA GLY A 241 25.97 3.17 -28.40
C GLY A 241 25.76 3.85 -27.05
N ASN A 242 24.71 4.66 -26.94
CA ASN A 242 24.37 5.38 -25.71
C ASN A 242 23.34 4.64 -24.84
N ARG A 243 23.11 3.35 -25.09
CA ARG A 243 22.21 2.50 -24.30
C ARG A 243 23.01 1.53 -23.44
N VAL A 244 22.73 1.51 -22.14
CA VAL A 244 23.25 0.50 -21.21
C VAL A 244 22.11 -0.42 -20.79
N ARG A 245 22.27 -1.72 -21.02
CA ARG A 245 21.26 -2.75 -20.77
C ARG A 245 21.69 -3.65 -19.64
N PHE A 246 20.91 -3.68 -18.57
CA PHE A 246 21.02 -4.69 -17.52
C PHE A 246 20.08 -5.85 -17.81
N LYS A 247 20.57 -7.08 -17.66
CA LYS A 247 19.80 -8.30 -17.91
C LYS A 247 20.01 -9.31 -16.80
N TRP A 248 18.94 -9.58 -16.05
CA TRP A 248 18.84 -10.67 -15.07
C TRP A 248 18.22 -11.88 -15.76
N SER A 249 18.87 -13.04 -15.66
CA SER A 249 18.44 -14.25 -16.37
C SER A 249 17.76 -15.23 -15.42
N PHE A 250 16.46 -15.47 -15.64
CA PHE A 250 15.68 -16.48 -14.92
C PHE A 250 15.32 -17.64 -15.85
N ASP A 251 14.99 -18.79 -15.28
CA ASP A 251 14.46 -19.95 -16.01
C ASP A 251 13.17 -19.62 -16.78
N SER A 252 12.34 -18.71 -16.25
CA SER A 252 11.11 -18.24 -16.87
C SER A 252 11.31 -17.21 -17.98
N GLY A 253 12.54 -16.74 -18.20
CA GLY A 253 12.86 -15.65 -19.13
C GLY A 253 13.68 -14.55 -18.48
N ALA A 254 14.24 -13.66 -19.29
CA ALA A 254 15.09 -12.59 -18.79
C ALA A 254 14.28 -11.35 -18.39
N PHE A 255 14.68 -10.71 -17.29
CA PHE A 255 14.23 -9.37 -16.94
C PHE A 255 15.27 -8.35 -17.41
N VAL A 256 14.83 -7.32 -18.13
CA VAL A 256 15.71 -6.38 -18.81
C VAL A 256 15.35 -4.95 -18.41
N VAL A 257 16.37 -4.15 -18.09
CA VAL A 257 16.25 -2.71 -17.83
C VAL A 257 17.24 -1.98 -18.74
N ASP A 258 16.73 -1.01 -19.50
CA ASP A 258 17.51 -0.22 -20.45
C ASP A 258 17.63 1.23 -19.97
N PHE A 259 18.86 1.71 -19.85
CA PHE A 259 19.17 3.12 -19.64
C PHE A 259 19.59 3.74 -20.97
N ASN A 260 18.74 4.60 -21.54
CA ASN A 260 19.05 5.35 -22.76
C ASN A 260 19.59 6.73 -22.38
N VAL A 261 20.80 7.05 -22.84
CA VAL A 261 21.49 8.30 -22.50
C VAL A 261 21.55 9.21 -23.72
N SER A 262 21.20 10.48 -23.55
CA SER A 262 21.29 11.49 -24.62
C SER A 262 21.83 12.81 -24.08
N ALA A 263 22.61 13.53 -24.89
CA ALA A 263 23.08 14.86 -24.54
C ALA A 263 21.93 15.88 -24.57
N ILE A 264 21.92 16.81 -23.63
CA ILE A 264 21.05 17.98 -23.57
C ILE A 264 21.89 19.23 -23.30
N GLU A 265 21.30 20.42 -23.39
CA GLU A 265 22.04 21.69 -23.23
C GLU A 265 22.75 21.81 -21.86
N SER A 266 22.11 21.33 -20.80
CA SER A 266 22.56 21.41 -19.40
C SER A 266 23.33 20.17 -18.90
N GLY A 267 23.58 19.16 -19.75
CA GLY A 267 24.22 17.91 -19.35
C GLY A 267 23.73 16.71 -20.14
N VAL A 268 23.20 15.70 -19.44
CA VAL A 268 22.61 14.51 -20.05
C VAL A 268 21.18 14.27 -19.58
N ARG A 269 20.39 13.64 -20.44
CA ARG A 269 19.13 13.01 -20.07
C ARG A 269 19.30 11.50 -20.09
N VAL A 270 18.87 10.86 -19.01
CA VAL A 270 18.75 9.40 -18.91
C VAL A 270 17.28 9.04 -18.93
N SER A 271 16.90 8.16 -19.85
CA SER A 271 15.52 7.70 -20.07
C SER A 271 15.47 6.19 -19.92
N VAL A 272 14.66 5.72 -18.98
CA VAL A 272 14.47 4.31 -18.64
C VAL A 272 13.05 3.90 -19.01
N PRO A 273 12.83 3.21 -20.13
CA PRO A 273 11.54 2.62 -20.46
C PRO A 273 11.15 1.59 -19.40
N LEU A 274 9.86 1.44 -19.14
CA LEU A 274 9.42 0.37 -18.26
C LEU A 274 9.76 -1.01 -18.87
N PRO A 275 10.19 -1.97 -18.04
CA PRO A 275 10.48 -3.32 -18.49
C PRO A 275 9.29 -3.98 -19.16
N GLU A 276 9.56 -4.81 -20.18
CA GLU A 276 8.53 -5.54 -20.91
C GLU A 276 7.68 -6.42 -19.96
N GLY A 277 6.36 -6.42 -20.17
CA GLY A 277 5.41 -7.17 -19.33
C GLY A 277 5.06 -6.51 -18.00
N VAL A 278 5.57 -5.32 -17.69
CA VAL A 278 5.19 -4.52 -16.53
C VAL A 278 4.06 -3.56 -16.92
N THR A 279 2.85 -3.78 -16.40
CA THR A 279 1.64 -3.00 -16.73
C THR A 279 0.80 -2.65 -15.49
N GLY A 280 -0.16 -1.73 -15.63
CA GLY A 280 -1.11 -1.37 -14.56
C GLY A 280 -0.42 -0.83 -13.31
N GLU A 281 -0.89 -1.21 -12.12
CA GLU A 281 -0.30 -0.80 -10.84
C GLU A 281 1.19 -1.19 -10.71
N ARG A 282 1.59 -2.33 -11.30
CA ARG A 282 2.99 -2.76 -11.29
C ARG A 282 3.87 -1.77 -12.05
N ALA A 283 3.34 -1.13 -13.09
CA ALA A 283 4.06 -0.09 -13.84
C ALA A 283 4.23 1.19 -13.03
N ILE A 284 3.19 1.64 -12.32
CA ILE A 284 3.26 2.80 -11.41
C ILE A 284 4.32 2.55 -10.33
N ARG A 285 4.25 1.40 -9.67
CA ARG A 285 5.22 1.00 -8.65
C ARG A 285 6.64 0.92 -9.21
N THR A 286 6.83 0.33 -10.39
CA THR A 286 8.14 0.19 -11.01
C THR A 286 8.70 1.56 -11.42
N ALA A 287 7.86 2.46 -11.94
CA ALA A 287 8.25 3.81 -12.27
C ALA A 287 8.70 4.61 -11.03
N SER A 288 7.98 4.47 -9.91
CA SER A 288 8.38 5.07 -8.63
C SER A 288 9.76 4.59 -8.17
N VAL A 289 10.02 3.28 -8.24
CA VAL A 289 11.34 2.71 -7.91
C VAL A 289 12.43 3.26 -8.85
N ILE A 290 12.19 3.26 -10.17
CA ILE A 290 13.15 3.80 -11.15
C ILE A 290 13.40 5.29 -10.89
N THR A 291 12.38 6.05 -10.48
CA THR A 291 12.51 7.48 -10.14
C THR A 291 13.48 7.67 -8.97
N SER A 292 13.31 6.92 -7.89
CA SER A 292 14.23 6.94 -6.74
C SER A 292 15.64 6.51 -7.15
N GLU A 293 15.77 5.52 -8.03
CA GLU A 293 17.07 5.11 -8.58
C GLU A 293 17.75 6.21 -9.40
N LEU A 294 17.01 6.91 -10.27
CA LEU A 294 17.57 8.01 -11.06
C LEU A 294 17.94 9.23 -10.21
N ILE A 295 17.22 9.50 -9.12
CA ILE A 295 17.60 10.54 -8.14
C ILE A 295 18.97 10.21 -7.52
N LEU A 296 19.16 8.96 -7.09
CA LEU A 296 20.41 8.52 -6.48
C LEU A 296 21.56 8.48 -7.48
N LEU A 297 21.27 8.09 -8.73
CA LEU A 297 22.22 8.15 -9.84
C LEU A 297 22.65 9.61 -10.08
N ALA A 298 21.72 10.55 -10.18
CA ALA A 298 22.01 11.98 -10.35
C ALA A 298 22.94 12.51 -9.26
N ALA A 299 22.66 12.20 -8.01
CA ALA A 299 23.51 12.59 -6.88
C ALA A 299 24.90 11.95 -6.94
N SER A 300 25.00 10.69 -7.33
CA SER A 300 26.29 9.99 -7.49
C SER A 300 27.12 10.53 -8.65
N MET A 301 26.45 11.11 -9.66
CA MET A 301 27.07 11.83 -10.77
C MET A 301 27.37 13.30 -10.46
N GLY A 302 27.10 13.77 -9.24
CA GLY A 302 27.45 15.12 -8.76
C GLY A 302 26.34 16.16 -8.88
N ALA A 303 25.08 15.75 -9.09
CA ALA A 303 23.94 16.67 -8.99
C ALA A 303 23.71 17.10 -7.54
N GLU A 304 23.37 18.36 -7.33
CA GLU A 304 22.86 18.82 -6.04
C GLU A 304 21.42 18.35 -5.86
N VAL A 305 21.16 17.55 -4.83
CA VAL A 305 19.85 17.02 -4.49
C VAL A 305 19.58 17.28 -3.01
N GLU A 306 18.38 17.75 -2.69
CA GLU A 306 17.93 17.99 -1.33
C GLU A 306 18.10 16.75 -0.43
N SER A 307 18.59 16.95 0.80
CA SER A 307 18.94 15.85 1.71
C SER A 307 17.75 14.96 2.06
N GLU A 308 16.56 15.53 2.21
CA GLU A 308 15.33 14.79 2.49
C GLU A 308 14.92 13.91 1.30
N THR A 309 15.04 14.43 0.08
CA THR A 309 14.78 13.68 -1.16
C THR A 309 15.73 12.50 -1.31
N LEU A 310 17.03 12.70 -1.00
CA LEU A 310 18.01 11.61 -1.00
C LEU A 310 17.70 10.54 0.05
N LEU A 311 17.29 10.94 1.25
CA LEU A 311 16.94 10.01 2.31
C LEU A 311 15.74 9.15 1.90
N ARG A 312 14.67 9.77 1.40
CA ARG A 312 13.47 9.07 0.91
C ARG A 312 13.80 8.09 -0.21
N ALA A 313 14.57 8.54 -1.21
CA ALA A 313 14.98 7.68 -2.32
C ALA A 313 15.79 6.46 -1.83
N ARG A 314 16.67 6.62 -0.82
CA ARG A 314 17.39 5.50 -0.20
C ARG A 314 16.48 4.54 0.55
N GLU A 315 15.49 5.05 1.29
CA GLU A 315 14.52 4.23 2.02
C GLU A 315 13.64 3.41 1.06
N ASP A 316 13.16 4.04 -0.02
CA ASP A 316 12.35 3.39 -1.04
C ASP A 316 13.11 2.25 -1.73
N ILE A 317 14.33 2.54 -2.17
CA ILE A 317 15.18 1.56 -2.83
C ILE A 317 15.60 0.45 -1.84
N GLY A 318 15.88 0.79 -0.58
CA GLY A 318 16.19 -0.18 0.46
C GLY A 318 15.04 -1.18 0.69
N ARG A 319 13.79 -0.68 0.79
CA ARG A 319 12.60 -1.54 0.88
C ARG A 319 12.43 -2.42 -0.36
N PHE A 320 12.60 -1.84 -1.54
CA PHE A 320 12.52 -2.59 -2.80
C PHE A 320 13.55 -3.73 -2.86
N HIS A 321 14.80 -3.48 -2.47
CA HIS A 321 15.84 -4.53 -2.47
C HIS A 321 15.59 -5.63 -1.45
N LEU A 322 15.01 -5.33 -0.28
CA LEU A 322 14.63 -6.36 0.68
C LEU A 322 13.58 -7.32 0.09
N GLU A 323 12.63 -6.79 -0.67
CA GLU A 323 11.67 -7.63 -1.39
C GLU A 323 12.34 -8.45 -2.50
N VAL A 324 13.22 -7.84 -3.29
CA VAL A 324 13.95 -8.54 -4.36
C VAL A 324 14.78 -9.67 -3.78
N TYR A 325 15.44 -9.45 -2.64
CA TYR A 325 16.23 -10.45 -1.94
C TYR A 325 15.40 -11.66 -1.48
N ALA A 326 14.14 -11.44 -1.11
CA ALA A 326 13.21 -12.48 -0.67
C ALA A 326 12.55 -13.25 -1.82
N ARG A 327 12.62 -12.77 -3.07
CA ARG A 327 12.06 -13.46 -4.23
C ARG A 327 12.91 -14.69 -4.59
N PRO A 328 12.31 -15.76 -5.14
CA PRO A 328 13.07 -16.85 -5.73
C PRO A 328 13.99 -16.34 -6.84
N GLY A 329 15.18 -16.89 -6.94
CA GLY A 329 16.16 -16.65 -8.00
C GLY A 329 15.93 -17.50 -9.23
N ALA A 330 17.02 -17.73 -9.98
CA ALA A 330 17.03 -18.62 -11.14
C ALA A 330 16.99 -20.08 -10.70
#